data_AF-A0A357AWX5-F1
#
_entry.id   AF-A0A357AWX5-F1
#
_cell.length_a   1.000
_cell.length_b   1.000
_cell.length_c   1.000
_cell.angle_alpha   90.00
_cell.angle_beta   90.00
_cell.angle_gamma   90.00
#
_symmetry.space_group_name_H-M   'P 1'
#
loop_
_entity.id
_entity.type
_entity.pdbx_description
1 polymer ?
#
loop_
_entity_poly.entity_id
_entity_poly.type
_entity_poly.pdbx_seq_one_letter_code
_entity_poly.pdbx_strand_id
1 'polypeptide(L)'
;MKTSVLGRLLTTLILVAAVILGAAAQASALGLPCAGFHNALERALIAERDRNEPKATECWEKVRQHGETLLAAEPENISYLMGTARAYYFQGDGRHAAQLWETALEVLRKKGVPDPQDAYPWIYVYLGLCYAWLNEPAKAAEYWRQVPMSIGSVYTTIQEQLPALEAAGAAKEAK
;
A
#
# COMPACT_ATOMS: atom_id res chain seq x y z
N MET A 1 -18.95 29.33 36.26
CA MET A 1 -17.56 28.97 36.61
C MET A 1 -16.68 29.12 35.37
N LYS A 2 -15.68 30.02 35.39
CA LYS A 2 -14.74 30.21 34.27
C LYS A 2 -13.79 29.01 34.22
N THR A 3 -13.85 28.20 33.17
CA THR A 3 -12.84 27.15 32.93
C THR A 3 -11.47 27.80 32.75
N SER A 4 -10.50 27.38 33.56
CA SER A 4 -9.13 27.88 33.52
C SER A 4 -8.50 27.58 32.15
N VAL A 5 -7.60 28.45 31.71
CA VAL A 5 -6.90 28.31 30.41
C VAL A 5 -6.20 26.93 30.31
N LEU A 6 -5.68 26.44 31.43
CA LEU A 6 -5.07 25.11 31.54
C LEU A 6 -6.08 23.97 31.30
N GLY A 7 -7.32 24.11 31.79
CA GLY A 7 -8.38 23.13 31.55
C GLY A 7 -8.80 23.05 30.07
N ARG A 8 -8.82 24.19 29.37
CA ARG A 8 -9.11 24.19 27.93
C ARG A 8 -7.99 23.54 27.12
N LEU A 9 -6.73 23.87 27.43
CA LEU A 9 -5.58 23.26 26.77
C LEU A 9 -5.52 21.75 26.97
N LEU A 10 -5.79 21.25 28.18
CA LEU A 10 -5.86 19.81 28.44
C LEU A 10 -6.98 19.14 27.65
N THR A 11 -8.16 19.77 27.57
CA THR A 11 -9.32 19.24 26.85
C THR A 11 -9.05 19.21 25.34
N THR A 12 -8.40 20.25 24.79
CA THR A 12 -8.01 20.29 23.38
C THR A 12 -6.91 19.28 23.07
N LEU A 13 -5.91 19.09 23.95
CA LEU A 13 -4.88 18.05 23.76
C LEU A 13 -5.46 16.64 23.84
N ILE A 14 -6.41 16.39 24.74
CA ILE A 14 -7.10 15.10 24.84
C ILE A 14 -7.98 14.87 23.61
N LEU A 15 -8.67 15.89 23.09
CA LEU A 15 -9.45 15.78 21.86
C LEU A 15 -8.56 15.55 20.63
N VAL A 16 -7.43 16.24 20.52
CA VAL A 16 -6.47 16.04 19.42
C VAL A 16 -5.79 14.67 19.53
N ALA A 17 -5.44 14.22 20.74
CA ALA A 17 -4.93 12.87 20.97
C ALA A 17 -6.01 11.78 20.74
N ALA A 18 -7.28 12.04 21.02
CA ALA A 18 -8.39 11.14 20.72
C ALA A 18 -8.71 11.09 19.22
N VAL A 19 -8.50 12.17 18.48
CA VAL A 19 -8.60 12.19 17.01
C VAL A 19 -7.42 11.44 16.37
N ILE A 20 -6.22 11.48 16.98
CA ILE A 20 -5.01 10.83 16.43
C ILE A 20 -4.85 9.37 16.87
N LEU A 21 -5.19 9.00 18.12
CA LEU A 21 -5.10 7.63 18.64
C LEU A 21 -6.46 6.91 18.78
N GLY A 22 -7.59 7.63 18.86
CA GLY A 22 -8.91 7.07 19.14
C GLY A 22 -9.79 6.83 17.91
N ALA A 23 -9.48 7.45 16.77
CA ALA A 23 -10.29 7.31 15.55
C ALA A 23 -10.34 5.87 15.02
N ALA A 24 -9.25 5.11 15.10
CA ALA A 24 -9.21 3.72 14.64
C ALA A 24 -10.02 2.77 15.55
N ALA A 25 -9.98 2.97 16.87
CA ALA A 25 -10.67 2.13 17.84
C ALA A 25 -12.19 2.42 17.92
N GLN A 26 -12.62 3.68 17.82
CA GLN A 26 -14.04 4.05 17.85
C GLN A 26 -14.75 3.80 16.51
N ALA A 27 -14.07 3.94 15.37
CA ALA A 27 -14.66 3.65 14.07
C ALA A 27 -14.99 2.15 13.90
N SER A 28 -14.25 1.27 14.59
CA SER A 28 -14.54 -0.17 14.66
C SER A 28 -15.84 -0.48 15.43
N ALA A 29 -16.17 0.31 16.46
CA ALA A 29 -17.41 0.17 17.23
C ALA A 29 -18.66 0.72 16.51
N LEU A 30 -18.45 1.59 15.52
CA LEU A 30 -19.51 2.20 14.70
C LEU A 30 -19.75 1.47 13.37
N GLY A 31 -18.99 0.40 13.08
CA GLY A 31 -19.13 -0.36 11.84
C GLY A 31 -18.81 0.44 10.57
N LEU A 32 -17.98 1.48 10.68
CA LEU A 32 -17.66 2.33 9.52
C LEU A 32 -16.81 1.52 8.51
N PRO A 33 -17.15 1.52 7.21
CA PRO A 33 -16.44 0.72 6.19
C PRO A 33 -14.93 0.95 6.17
N CYS A 34 -14.48 2.19 6.44
CA CYS A 34 -13.07 2.54 6.50
C CYS A 34 -12.34 1.89 7.70
N ALA A 35 -13.00 1.69 8.84
CA ALA A 35 -12.40 1.03 10.00
C ALA A 35 -12.17 -0.46 9.74
N GLY A 36 -13.15 -1.11 9.10
CA GLY A 36 -13.04 -2.50 8.66
C GLY A 36 -11.83 -2.72 7.75
N PHE A 37 -11.61 -1.81 6.80
CA PHE A 37 -10.45 -1.85 5.91
C PHE A 37 -9.11 -1.78 6.66
N HIS A 38 -8.92 -0.79 7.54
CA HIS A 38 -7.65 -0.63 8.25
C HIS A 38 -7.38 -1.78 9.22
N ASN A 39 -8.42 -2.30 9.90
CA ASN A 39 -8.29 -3.48 10.76
C ASN A 39 -7.91 -4.73 9.96
N ALA A 40 -8.59 -4.97 8.82
CA ALA A 40 -8.24 -6.08 7.94
C ALA A 40 -6.80 -5.98 7.44
N LEU A 41 -6.36 -4.76 7.08
CA LEU A 41 -5.00 -4.50 6.61
C LEU A 41 -3.97 -4.78 7.72
N GLU A 42 -4.18 -4.27 8.92
CA GLU A 42 -3.32 -4.54 10.06
C GLU A 42 -3.21 -6.04 10.35
N ARG A 43 -4.34 -6.75 10.38
CA ARG A 43 -4.36 -8.20 10.62
C ARG A 43 -3.65 -8.98 9.52
N ALA A 44 -3.73 -8.53 8.27
CA ALA A 44 -3.00 -9.13 7.17
C ALA A 44 -1.49 -9.00 7.36
N LEU A 45 -1.00 -7.78 7.63
CA LEU A 45 0.43 -7.53 7.85
C LEU A 45 0.99 -8.30 9.06
N ILE A 46 0.21 -8.41 10.13
CA ILE A 46 0.59 -9.22 11.30
C ILE A 46 0.67 -10.70 10.91
N ALA A 47 -0.31 -11.21 10.17
CA ALA A 47 -0.32 -12.61 9.75
C ALA A 47 0.86 -12.95 8.81
N GLU A 48 1.24 -12.04 7.90
CA GLU A 48 2.44 -12.20 7.06
C GLU A 48 3.73 -12.21 7.87
N ARG A 49 3.87 -11.25 8.80
CA ARG A 49 5.03 -11.19 9.70
C ARG A 49 5.16 -12.49 10.51
N ASP A 50 4.03 -13.02 10.96
CA ASP A 50 3.97 -14.26 11.74
C ASP A 50 4.06 -15.52 10.85
N ARG A 51 4.16 -15.36 9.51
CA ARG A 51 4.20 -16.44 8.50
C ARG A 51 3.01 -17.40 8.61
N ASN A 52 1.84 -16.87 8.95
CA ASN A 52 0.59 -17.60 9.03
C ASN A 52 -0.18 -17.46 7.71
N GLU A 53 0.18 -18.26 6.72
CA GLU A 53 -0.37 -18.19 5.36
C GLU A 53 -1.91 -18.29 5.30
N PRO A 54 -2.59 -19.22 6.01
CA PRO A 54 -4.05 -19.27 5.98
C PRO A 54 -4.70 -18.00 6.51
N LYS A 55 -4.17 -17.46 7.62
CA LYS A 55 -4.69 -16.23 8.21
C LYS A 55 -4.37 -15.00 7.36
N ALA A 56 -3.19 -14.95 6.74
CA ALA A 56 -2.81 -13.88 5.83
C ALA A 56 -3.75 -13.84 4.63
N THR A 57 -4.01 -15.01 4.03
CA THR A 57 -4.96 -15.16 2.91
C THR A 57 -6.36 -14.67 3.27
N GLU A 58 -6.91 -15.11 4.41
CA GLU A 58 -8.22 -14.67 4.91
C GLU A 58 -8.25 -13.14 5.13
N CYS A 59 -7.19 -12.57 5.70
CA CYS A 59 -7.13 -11.13 5.96
C CYS A 59 -6.99 -10.32 4.67
N TRP A 60 -6.19 -10.78 3.70
CA TRP A 60 -6.06 -10.14 2.40
C TRP A 60 -7.36 -10.16 1.60
N GLU A 61 -8.15 -11.23 1.69
CA GLU A 61 -9.49 -11.26 1.10
C GLU A 61 -10.38 -10.15 1.67
N LYS A 62 -10.39 -9.98 3.00
CA LYS A 62 -11.15 -8.92 3.67
C LYS A 62 -10.67 -7.51 3.28
N VAL A 63 -9.36 -7.30 3.17
CA VAL A 63 -8.80 -6.03 2.67
C VAL A 63 -9.34 -5.72 1.28
N ARG A 64 -9.35 -6.71 0.37
CA ARG A 64 -9.87 -6.53 -0.98
C ARG A 64 -11.36 -6.15 -0.96
N GLN A 65 -12.20 -6.91 -0.26
CA GLN A 65 -13.65 -6.66 -0.21
C GLN A 65 -13.99 -5.25 0.32
N HIS A 66 -13.37 -4.84 1.43
CA HIS A 66 -13.56 -3.49 1.96
C HIS A 66 -13.01 -2.43 1.02
N GLY A 67 -11.83 -2.68 0.46
CA GLY A 67 -11.15 -1.74 -0.42
C GLY A 67 -11.88 -1.50 -1.74
N GLU A 68 -12.43 -2.53 -2.38
CA GLU A 68 -13.28 -2.38 -3.58
C GLU A 68 -14.50 -1.50 -3.31
N THR A 69 -15.15 -1.71 -2.16
CA THR A 69 -16.30 -0.89 -1.75
C THR A 69 -15.90 0.57 -1.51
N LEU A 70 -14.76 0.79 -0.85
CA LEU A 70 -14.26 2.12 -0.54
C LEU A 70 -13.76 2.86 -1.78
N LEU A 71 -13.12 2.16 -2.71
CA LEU A 71 -12.65 2.74 -3.98
C LEU A 71 -13.79 3.12 -4.92
N ALA A 72 -14.94 2.44 -4.85
CA ALA A 72 -16.13 2.87 -5.56
C ALA A 72 -16.63 4.24 -5.09
N ALA A 73 -16.44 4.57 -3.80
CA ALA A 73 -16.82 5.87 -3.22
C ALA A 73 -15.70 6.92 -3.31
N GLU A 74 -14.45 6.51 -3.13
CA GLU A 74 -13.26 7.36 -3.08
C GLU A 74 -12.15 6.81 -3.99
N PRO A 75 -12.31 6.89 -5.33
CA PRO A 75 -11.41 6.23 -6.28
C PRO A 75 -9.97 6.78 -6.26
N GLU A 76 -9.77 8.01 -5.79
CA GLU A 76 -8.44 8.65 -5.70
C GLU A 76 -7.83 8.58 -4.27
N ASN A 77 -8.37 7.74 -3.39
CA ASN A 77 -7.79 7.53 -2.07
C ASN A 77 -6.58 6.59 -2.15
N ILE A 78 -5.38 7.16 -1.97
CA ILE A 78 -4.10 6.45 -2.12
C ILE A 78 -3.98 5.26 -1.16
N SER A 79 -4.45 5.39 0.08
CA SER A 79 -4.36 4.29 1.06
C SER A 79 -5.22 3.10 0.64
N TYR A 80 -6.43 3.36 0.13
CA TYR A 80 -7.31 2.31 -0.38
C TYR A 80 -6.73 1.67 -1.65
N LEU A 81 -6.25 2.48 -2.60
CA LEU A 81 -5.60 1.97 -3.82
C LEU A 81 -4.45 1.02 -3.48
N MET A 82 -3.52 1.46 -2.61
CA MET A 82 -2.34 0.68 -2.25
C MET A 82 -2.70 -0.60 -1.47
N GLY A 83 -3.61 -0.51 -0.49
CA GLY A 83 -3.99 -1.69 0.30
C GLY A 83 -4.76 -2.72 -0.54
N THR A 84 -5.66 -2.28 -1.41
CA THR A 84 -6.38 -3.17 -2.33
C THR A 84 -5.45 -3.77 -3.39
N ALA A 85 -4.53 -2.98 -3.94
CA ALA A 85 -3.52 -3.48 -4.88
C ALA A 85 -2.66 -4.58 -4.26
N ARG A 86 -2.21 -4.39 -3.01
CA ARG A 86 -1.49 -5.41 -2.25
C ARG A 86 -2.35 -6.66 -2.02
N ALA A 87 -3.63 -6.49 -1.72
CA ALA A 87 -4.54 -7.61 -1.54
C ALA A 87 -4.71 -8.45 -2.83
N TYR A 88 -4.86 -7.81 -4.00
CA TYR A 88 -4.87 -8.52 -5.29
C TYR A 88 -3.57 -9.25 -5.55
N TYR A 89 -2.42 -8.62 -5.24
CA TYR A 89 -1.11 -9.25 -5.39
C TYR A 89 -1.01 -10.55 -4.58
N PHE A 90 -1.37 -10.54 -3.30
CA PHE A 90 -1.32 -11.74 -2.45
C PHE A 90 -2.35 -12.81 -2.82
N GLN A 91 -3.37 -12.46 -3.61
CA GLN A 91 -4.33 -13.40 -4.18
C GLN A 91 -3.89 -13.94 -5.56
N GLY A 92 -2.69 -13.57 -6.03
CA GLY A 92 -2.14 -14.01 -7.32
C GLY A 92 -2.66 -13.24 -8.52
N ASP A 93 -3.43 -12.16 -8.32
CA ASP A 93 -3.94 -11.33 -9.40
C ASP A 93 -3.01 -10.13 -9.67
N GLY A 94 -1.86 -10.44 -10.28
CA GLY A 94 -0.84 -9.44 -10.61
C GLY A 94 -1.34 -8.36 -11.58
N ARG A 95 -2.36 -8.63 -12.39
CA ARG A 95 -2.92 -7.68 -13.36
C ARG A 95 -3.72 -6.58 -12.66
N HIS A 96 -4.69 -6.95 -11.82
CA HIS A 96 -5.47 -5.96 -11.07
C HIS A 96 -4.59 -5.23 -10.05
N ALA A 97 -3.63 -5.92 -9.44
CA ALA A 97 -2.64 -5.29 -8.57
C ALA A 97 -1.87 -4.20 -9.31
N ALA A 98 -1.28 -4.49 -10.47
CA ALA A 98 -0.53 -3.52 -11.27
C ALA A 98 -1.37 -2.29 -11.63
N GLN A 99 -2.61 -2.50 -12.08
CA GLN A 99 -3.53 -1.41 -12.43
C GLN A 99 -3.79 -0.44 -11.27
N LEU A 100 -4.03 -0.97 -10.07
CA LEU A 100 -4.28 -0.14 -8.88
C LEU A 100 -3.00 0.56 -8.39
N TRP A 101 -1.83 -0.09 -8.48
CA TRP A 101 -0.55 0.55 -8.17
C TRP A 101 -0.22 1.69 -9.14
N GLU A 102 -0.46 1.50 -10.44
CA GLU A 102 -0.31 2.56 -11.46
C GLU A 102 -1.28 3.71 -11.19
N THR A 103 -2.54 3.40 -10.86
CA THR A 103 -3.55 4.41 -10.49
C THR A 103 -3.11 5.21 -9.25
N ALA A 104 -2.56 4.55 -8.22
CA ALA A 104 -2.03 5.22 -7.05
C ALA A 104 -0.89 6.19 -7.41
N LEU A 105 0.01 5.76 -8.31
CA LEU A 105 1.12 6.58 -8.79
C LEU A 105 0.63 7.79 -9.59
N GLU A 106 -0.37 7.62 -10.46
CA GLU A 106 -1.00 8.71 -11.21
C GLU A 106 -1.66 9.73 -10.28
N VAL A 107 -2.38 9.28 -9.25
CA VAL A 107 -2.99 10.14 -8.24
C VAL A 107 -1.92 10.94 -7.47
N LEU A 108 -0.80 10.31 -7.10
CA LEU A 108 0.32 11.00 -6.44
C LEU A 108 0.92 12.09 -7.33
N ARG A 109 1.13 11.79 -8.62
CA ARG A 109 1.61 12.76 -9.62
C ARG A 109 0.62 13.91 -9.80
N LYS A 110 -0.67 13.63 -9.91
CA LYS A 110 -1.75 14.63 -10.02
C LYS A 110 -1.80 15.55 -8.80
N LYS A 111 -1.56 15.00 -7.60
CA LYS A 111 -1.49 15.76 -6.34
C LYS A 111 -0.18 16.53 -6.16
N GLY A 112 0.75 16.43 -7.11
CA GLY A 112 2.02 17.15 -7.08
C GLY A 112 2.95 16.68 -5.97
N VAL A 113 2.85 15.40 -5.55
CA VAL A 113 3.77 14.85 -4.56
C VAL A 113 5.17 14.84 -5.17
N PRO A 114 6.14 15.60 -4.60
CA PRO A 114 7.51 15.56 -5.06
C PRO A 114 8.11 14.19 -4.76
N ASP A 115 8.92 13.69 -5.68
CA ASP A 115 9.65 12.42 -5.56
C ASP A 115 8.80 11.26 -5.01
N PRO A 116 7.73 10.82 -5.72
CA PRO A 116 6.85 9.75 -5.24
C PRO A 116 7.57 8.43 -4.95
N GLN A 117 8.73 8.22 -5.56
CA GLN A 117 9.61 7.08 -5.30
C GLN A 117 10.20 7.07 -3.89
N ASP A 118 10.48 8.23 -3.31
CA ASP A 118 11.00 8.33 -1.95
C ASP A 118 9.87 8.34 -0.92
N ALA A 119 8.75 9.00 -1.22
CA ALA A 119 7.60 9.05 -0.33
C ALA A 119 6.80 7.73 -0.29
N TYR A 120 6.72 7.02 -1.42
CA TYR A 120 5.92 5.79 -1.58
C TYR A 120 6.70 4.68 -2.32
N PRO A 121 7.88 4.27 -1.81
CA PRO A 121 8.77 3.33 -2.50
C PRO A 121 8.12 1.97 -2.79
N TRP A 122 7.20 1.54 -1.92
CA TRP A 122 6.50 0.26 -2.07
C TRP A 122 5.67 0.17 -3.36
N ILE A 123 5.18 1.29 -3.90
CA ILE A 123 4.47 1.29 -5.19
C ILE A 123 5.38 0.73 -6.29
N TYR A 124 6.63 1.18 -6.34
CA TYR A 124 7.62 0.77 -7.34
C TYR A 124 8.08 -0.68 -7.13
N VAL A 125 8.25 -1.10 -5.87
CA VAL A 125 8.55 -2.49 -5.53
C VAL A 125 7.47 -3.43 -6.05
N TYR A 126 6.20 -3.16 -5.73
CA TYR A 126 5.10 -4.04 -6.16
C TYR A 126 4.81 -3.95 -7.64
N LEU A 127 4.96 -2.80 -8.29
CA LEU A 127 4.85 -2.71 -9.75
C LEU A 127 5.87 -3.62 -10.44
N GLY A 128 7.13 -3.59 -10.00
CA GLY A 128 8.13 -4.49 -10.56
C GLY A 128 7.84 -5.97 -10.28
N LEU A 129 7.36 -6.32 -9.08
CA LEU A 129 6.91 -7.69 -8.77
C LEU A 129 5.73 -8.13 -9.66
N CYS A 130 4.73 -7.27 -9.82
CA CYS A 130 3.56 -7.56 -10.66
C CYS A 130 3.98 -7.77 -12.12
N TYR A 131 4.81 -6.88 -12.68
CA TYR A 131 5.26 -7.02 -14.07
C TYR A 131 6.21 -8.20 -14.28
N ALA A 132 7.01 -8.57 -13.28
CA ALA A 132 7.78 -9.81 -13.33
C ALA A 132 6.85 -11.04 -13.40
N TRP A 133 5.79 -11.08 -12.58
CA TRP A 133 4.78 -12.14 -12.63
C TRP A 133 3.97 -12.19 -13.93
N LEU A 134 3.69 -11.03 -14.53
CA LEU A 134 3.02 -10.93 -15.83
C LEU A 134 3.95 -11.27 -17.01
N ASN A 135 5.18 -11.73 -16.74
CA ASN A 135 6.20 -12.03 -17.74
C ASN A 135 6.53 -10.81 -18.62
N GLU A 136 6.55 -9.61 -18.02
CA GLU A 136 6.95 -8.34 -18.62
C GLU A 136 8.24 -7.81 -17.98
N PRO A 137 9.38 -8.50 -18.17
CA PRO A 137 10.61 -8.22 -17.43
C PRO A 137 11.21 -6.83 -17.70
N ALA A 138 11.05 -6.28 -18.91
CA ALA A 138 11.50 -4.93 -19.24
C ALA A 138 10.76 -3.85 -18.41
N LYS A 139 9.43 -3.97 -18.31
CA LYS A 139 8.60 -3.07 -17.52
C LYS A 139 8.85 -3.25 -16.01
N ALA A 140 9.09 -4.49 -15.57
CA ALA A 140 9.50 -4.77 -14.20
C ALA A 140 10.80 -4.05 -13.82
N ALA A 141 11.82 -4.16 -14.67
CA ALA A 141 13.10 -3.49 -14.49
C ALA A 141 12.97 -1.96 -14.47
N GLU A 142 12.11 -1.37 -15.31
CA GLU A 142 11.84 0.06 -15.33
C GLU A 142 11.39 0.60 -13.96
N TYR A 143 10.46 -0.08 -13.29
CA TYR A 143 10.02 0.32 -11.96
C TYR A 143 11.07 0.04 -10.88
N TRP A 144 11.75 -1.10 -10.94
CA TRP A 144 12.77 -1.45 -9.95
C TRP A 144 14.01 -0.54 -9.97
N ARG A 145 14.35 0.07 -11.11
CA ARG A 145 15.39 1.13 -11.18
C ARG A 145 15.05 2.37 -10.36
N GLN A 146 13.77 2.64 -10.15
CA GLN A 146 13.29 3.81 -9.42
C GLN A 146 13.17 3.56 -7.92
N VAL A 147 13.41 2.32 -7.45
CA VAL A 147 13.32 1.99 -6.03
C VAL A 147 14.51 2.60 -5.28
N PRO A 148 14.28 3.43 -4.24
CA PRO A 148 15.36 4.13 -3.55
C PRO A 148 16.11 3.21 -2.58
N MET A 149 17.38 3.53 -2.32
CA MET A 149 18.23 2.80 -1.35
C MET A 149 17.69 2.87 0.09
N SER A 150 16.81 3.84 0.40
CA SER A 150 16.24 4.07 1.73
C SER A 150 15.44 2.88 2.27
N ILE A 151 14.95 1.98 1.40
CA ILE A 151 14.24 0.76 1.84
C ILE A 151 15.16 -0.42 2.19
N GLY A 152 16.47 -0.18 2.29
CA GLY A 152 17.43 -1.10 2.92
C GLY A 152 17.56 -2.44 2.20
N SER A 153 17.29 -3.55 2.91
CA SER A 153 17.50 -4.90 2.38
C SER A 153 16.67 -5.21 1.13
N VAL A 154 15.51 -4.57 0.97
CA VAL A 154 14.69 -4.75 -0.24
C VAL A 154 15.38 -4.15 -1.46
N TYR A 155 16.02 -2.99 -1.31
CA TYR A 155 16.80 -2.39 -2.38
C TYR A 155 17.95 -3.30 -2.79
N THR A 156 18.70 -3.87 -1.83
CA THR A 156 19.81 -4.77 -2.16
C THR A 156 19.34 -6.01 -2.92
N THR A 157 18.22 -6.62 -2.51
CA THR A 157 17.63 -7.75 -3.25
C THR A 157 17.19 -7.37 -4.66
N ILE A 158 16.62 -6.18 -4.84
CA ILE A 158 16.24 -5.69 -6.16
C ILE A 158 17.48 -5.50 -7.03
N GLN A 159 18.56 -4.91 -6.53
CA GLN A 159 19.80 -4.71 -7.28
C GLN A 159 20.45 -6.04 -7.69
N GLU A 160 20.35 -7.08 -6.86
CA GLU A 160 20.81 -8.43 -7.20
C GLU A 160 20.01 -9.05 -8.36
N GLN A 161 18.70 -8.81 -8.40
CA GLN A 161 17.80 -9.41 -9.40
C GLN A 161 17.66 -8.59 -10.69
N LEU A 162 17.90 -7.28 -10.63
CA LEU A 162 17.68 -6.34 -11.72
C LEU A 162 18.42 -6.72 -13.02
N PRO A 163 19.71 -7.10 -13.01
CA PRO A 163 20.41 -7.48 -14.25
C PRO A 163 19.78 -8.68 -14.97
N ALA A 164 19.25 -9.64 -14.22
CA ALA A 164 18.59 -10.81 -14.80
C ALA A 164 17.27 -10.44 -15.49
N LEU A 165 16.49 -9.51 -14.90
CA LEU A 165 15.29 -8.98 -15.53
C LEU A 165 15.60 -8.18 -16.79
N GLU A 166 16.66 -7.35 -16.77
CA GLU A 166 17.08 -6.58 -17.94
C GLU A 166 17.49 -7.50 -19.09
N ALA A 167 18.27 -8.54 -18.81
CA ALA A 167 18.64 -9.55 -19.80
C ALA A 167 17.41 -10.29 -20.35
N ALA A 168 16.43 -10.64 -19.50
CA ALA A 168 15.19 -11.27 -19.92
C ALA A 168 14.32 -10.34 -20.79
N GLY A 169 14.30 -9.04 -20.49
CA GLY A 169 13.65 -8.01 -21.31
C GLY A 169 14.25 -7.92 -22.70
N ALA A 170 15.57 -7.73 -22.78
CA ALA A 170 16.29 -7.65 -24.06
C ALA A 170 16.11 -8.93 -24.90
N ALA A 171 16.16 -10.11 -24.27
CA ALA A 171 15.95 -11.37 -24.96
C ALA A 171 14.51 -11.56 -25.48
N LYS A 172 13.51 -10.93 -24.84
CA LYS A 172 12.12 -10.97 -25.27
C LYS A 172 11.85 -10.02 -26.44
N GLU A 173 12.49 -8.85 -26.45
CA GLU A 173 12.39 -7.87 -27.55
C GLU A 173 13.11 -8.31 -28.82
N ALA A 174 14.14 -9.15 -28.70
CA ALA A 174 14.90 -9.69 -29.82
C ALA A 174 14.24 -10.89 -30.54
N LYS A 175 13.05 -11.33 -30.10
CA LYS A 175 12.28 -12.45 -30.68
C LYS A 175 11.08 -11.93 -31.45
#